data_AF-A0A562GHR4-F1
#
_entry.id   AF-A0A562GHR4-F1
#
_cell.length_a   1.000
_cell.length_b   1.000
_cell.length_c   1.000
_cell.angle_alpha   90.00
_cell.angle_beta   90.00
_cell.angle_gamma   90.00
#
_symmetry.space_group_name_H-M   'P 1'
#
loop_
_entity.id
_entity.type
_entity.pdbx_description
1 polymer ?
#
loop_
_entity_poly.entity_id
_entity_poly.type
_entity_poly.pdbx_seq_one_letter_code
_entity_poly.pdbx_strand_id
1 'polypeptide(L)'
;MEKGWSLTVCLIVKNEEHCLGDCLESVRAWADQIVVVDTGSTDNTVQVARQYDAQIEYFQWENDFAKARNYSLQFAVSDWILVLDADERLAGNSESLLDLMTKDYEGYYLTIESPLGSGEIEAEDFVVRLFRNGRGYKFAGAIHEQIAGSIKERKGQEALAFSGIIVRHRGYEAGEILRKQKMVRNSQIIKSQLAERQDDAFMLYSLGTELIQQEKYGEASDVLMKALNHMTGGEGYFREVILLALMASLKNNAHVENEGLFVKALAIMPADSDILFLAGLRQAALGNCSLAGEMFAKGGINTILVPPQLLHAIVGELFYRQRIWHAALHHFKLSLEAGASLYSAVRMIEVLRQGEAGAVKALADGLGGDSVKLAQEAVQKGDYYAAAIICLAATDKDSGEKFNQWKDLYQSIITQADSMPAIVKDYLGILCLQMKICKVALATDKECQVAQSYLTKAVSRSLGVWLTLWPEHVVPINIWECCL
;
A
#
# COMPACT_ATOMS: atom_id res chain seq x y z
N MET A 1 16.23 -29.29 33.66
CA MET A 1 14.96 -29.13 34.40
C MET A 1 13.88 -29.64 33.47
N GLU A 2 13.09 -30.63 33.89
CA GLU A 2 11.92 -31.04 33.10
C GLU A 2 10.99 -29.83 32.97
N LYS A 3 10.60 -29.49 31.73
CA LYS A 3 9.61 -28.45 31.50
C LYS A 3 8.29 -28.90 32.15
N GLY A 4 7.71 -28.06 33.00
CA GLY A 4 6.40 -28.31 33.63
C GLY A 4 5.21 -28.12 32.68
N TRP A 5 5.45 -28.14 31.38
CA TRP A 5 4.51 -27.93 30.30
C TRP A 5 5.01 -28.63 29.04
N SER A 6 4.08 -29.01 28.16
CA SER A 6 4.36 -29.57 26.84
C SER A 6 3.66 -28.78 25.74
N LEU A 7 4.22 -28.79 24.52
CA LEU A 7 3.70 -28.08 23.36
C LEU A 7 3.53 -28.97 22.12
N THR A 8 2.32 -28.99 21.56
CA THR A 8 2.07 -29.51 20.21
C THR A 8 2.03 -28.35 19.22
N VAL A 9 2.77 -28.45 18.12
CA VAL A 9 2.63 -27.56 16.97
C VAL A 9 1.76 -28.22 15.90
N CYS A 10 0.70 -27.54 15.48
CA CYS A 10 -0.25 -28.04 14.49
C CYS A 10 -0.21 -27.18 13.21
N LEU A 11 0.00 -27.84 12.07
CA LEU A 11 -0.02 -27.23 10.74
C LEU A 11 -1.06 -27.90 9.86
N ILE A 12 -1.63 -27.13 8.93
CA ILE A 12 -2.33 -27.66 7.75
C ILE A 12 -1.51 -27.27 6.52
N VAL A 13 -1.30 -28.18 5.58
CA VAL A 13 -0.39 -27.95 4.45
C VAL A 13 -1.00 -28.40 3.13
N LYS A 14 -0.57 -27.75 2.05
CA LYS A 14 -0.81 -28.18 0.66
C LYS A 14 0.20 -27.54 -0.27
N ASN A 15 1.10 -28.34 -0.84
CA ASN A 15 2.12 -27.88 -1.79
C ASN A 15 3.02 -26.75 -1.24
N GLU A 16 3.60 -26.97 -0.06
CA GLU A 16 4.44 -26.02 0.67
C GLU A 16 5.90 -26.50 0.80
N GLU A 17 6.40 -27.31 -0.14
CA GLU A 17 7.76 -27.89 -0.08
C GLU A 17 8.88 -26.83 0.04
N HIS A 18 8.64 -25.61 -0.44
CA HIS A 18 9.59 -24.50 -0.43
C HIS A 18 9.65 -23.73 0.90
N CYS A 19 8.63 -23.85 1.75
CA CYS A 19 8.48 -23.05 2.97
C CYS A 19 8.47 -23.91 4.23
N LEU A 20 7.87 -25.11 4.15
CA LEU A 20 7.60 -25.96 5.30
C LEU A 20 8.87 -26.31 6.10
N GLY A 21 10.00 -26.55 5.42
CA GLY A 21 11.26 -26.87 6.08
C GLY A 21 11.71 -25.79 7.06
N ASP A 22 11.68 -24.52 6.64
CA ASP A 22 12.08 -23.41 7.50
C ASP A 22 11.09 -23.17 8.66
N CYS A 23 9.80 -23.39 8.42
CA CYS A 23 8.78 -23.34 9.46
C CYS A 23 9.05 -24.39 10.54
N LEU A 24 9.23 -25.66 10.14
CA LEU A 24 9.46 -26.77 11.06
C LEU A 24 10.78 -26.64 11.84
N GLU A 25 11.84 -26.16 11.20
CA GLU A 25 13.12 -25.89 11.89
C GLU A 25 12.94 -24.79 12.95
N SER A 26 12.15 -23.75 12.68
CA SER A 26 11.92 -22.66 13.64
C SER A 26 11.24 -23.10 14.95
N VAL A 27 10.41 -24.14 14.88
CA VAL A 27 9.67 -24.67 16.04
C VAL A 27 10.31 -25.90 16.66
N ARG A 28 11.34 -26.47 16.05
CA ARG A 28 11.97 -27.72 16.48
C ARG A 28 12.45 -27.72 17.93
N ALA A 29 12.99 -26.59 18.39
CA ALA A 29 13.46 -26.42 19.76
C ALA A 29 12.34 -26.11 20.78
N TRP A 30 11.10 -25.98 20.31
CA TRP A 30 9.94 -25.55 21.09
C TRP A 30 8.93 -26.68 21.26
N ALA A 31 8.70 -27.47 20.21
CA ALA A 31 7.67 -28.48 20.12
C ALA A 31 8.10 -29.81 20.76
N ASP A 32 7.22 -30.39 21.57
CA ASP A 32 7.32 -31.78 22.02
C ASP A 32 6.62 -32.73 21.03
N GLN A 33 5.66 -32.22 20.27
CA GLN A 33 4.98 -32.92 19.18
C GLN A 33 4.76 -31.96 18.00
N ILE A 34 4.95 -32.46 16.79
CA ILE A 34 4.57 -31.75 15.56
C ILE A 34 3.50 -32.57 14.84
N VAL A 35 2.36 -31.96 14.55
CA VAL A 35 1.26 -32.54 13.77
C VAL A 35 1.10 -31.76 12.47
N VAL A 36 1.24 -32.44 11.35
CA VAL A 36 1.06 -31.90 10.01
C VAL A 36 -0.13 -32.59 9.36
N VAL A 37 -1.20 -31.84 9.10
CA VAL A 37 -2.35 -32.32 8.33
C VAL A 37 -2.18 -31.92 6.86
N ASP A 38 -1.94 -32.90 6.00
CA ASP A 38 -1.88 -32.69 4.56
C ASP A 38 -3.28 -32.69 3.94
N THR A 39 -3.58 -31.65 3.16
CA THR A 39 -4.88 -31.47 2.49
C THR A 39 -4.86 -31.82 1.00
N GLY A 40 -3.91 -32.68 0.62
CA GLY A 40 -3.72 -33.19 -0.75
C GLY A 40 -2.56 -32.53 -1.47
N SER A 41 -1.36 -32.58 -0.90
CA SER A 41 -0.13 -32.17 -1.59
C SER A 41 0.23 -33.15 -2.72
N THR A 42 0.82 -32.61 -3.78
CA THR A 42 1.32 -33.33 -4.95
C THR A 42 2.83 -33.16 -5.16
N ASP A 43 3.46 -32.31 -4.35
CA ASP A 43 4.90 -32.04 -4.33
C ASP A 43 5.57 -32.79 -3.15
N ASN A 44 6.80 -32.41 -2.77
CA ASN A 44 7.55 -33.08 -1.69
C ASN A 44 7.16 -32.62 -0.27
N THR A 45 6.07 -31.88 -0.07
CA THR A 45 5.65 -31.34 1.24
C THR A 45 5.63 -32.41 2.34
N VAL A 46 5.02 -33.56 2.05
CA VAL A 46 4.90 -34.67 3.02
C VAL A 46 6.28 -35.25 3.36
N GLN A 47 7.17 -35.36 2.39
CA GLN A 47 8.54 -35.84 2.56
C GLN A 47 9.35 -34.88 3.43
N VAL A 48 9.19 -33.57 3.24
CA VAL A 48 9.81 -32.56 4.11
C VAL A 48 9.32 -32.72 5.55
N ALA A 49 8.01 -32.83 5.79
CA ALA A 49 7.46 -33.03 7.14
C ALA A 49 8.06 -34.25 7.86
N ARG A 50 8.25 -35.38 7.15
CA ARG A 50 8.85 -36.61 7.71
C ARG A 50 10.27 -36.42 8.21
N GLN A 51 11.04 -35.49 7.64
CA GLN A 51 12.42 -35.23 8.06
C GLN A 51 12.50 -34.56 9.44
N TYR A 52 11.39 -34.01 9.93
CA TYR A 52 11.27 -33.35 11.23
C TYR A 52 10.51 -34.19 12.26
N ASP A 53 10.39 -35.51 12.04
CA ASP A 53 9.67 -36.43 12.91
C ASP A 53 8.20 -36.01 13.18
N ALA A 54 7.60 -35.28 12.24
CA ALA A 54 6.22 -34.85 12.35
C ALA A 54 5.25 -36.03 12.20
N GLN A 55 4.21 -36.06 13.02
CA GLN A 55 3.04 -36.90 12.81
C GLN A 55 2.26 -36.35 11.61
N ILE A 56 2.06 -37.20 10.61
CA ILE A 56 1.37 -36.82 9.37
C ILE A 56 0.00 -37.43 9.33
N GLU A 57 -1.00 -36.58 9.17
CA GLU A 57 -2.40 -36.95 9.02
C GLU A 57 -2.93 -36.42 7.69
N TYR A 58 -3.96 -37.06 7.15
CA TYR A 58 -4.54 -36.69 5.87
C TYR A 58 -5.98 -36.22 6.07
N PHE A 59 -6.31 -35.07 5.49
CA PHE A 59 -7.65 -34.49 5.52
C PHE A 59 -8.10 -34.16 4.09
N GLN A 60 -9.25 -34.68 3.67
CA GLN A 60 -9.79 -34.33 2.36
C GLN A 60 -10.19 -32.85 2.37
N TRP A 61 -9.63 -32.05 1.46
CA TRP A 61 -9.94 -30.63 1.37
C TRP A 61 -11.43 -30.39 1.09
N GLU A 62 -12.11 -29.71 2.02
CA GLU A 62 -13.56 -29.44 1.99
C GLU A 62 -13.89 -27.96 1.72
N ASN A 63 -12.94 -27.17 1.20
CA ASN A 63 -13.09 -25.71 1.04
C ASN A 63 -13.35 -24.96 2.36
N ASP A 64 -12.77 -25.46 3.45
CA ASP A 64 -12.95 -24.92 4.79
C ASP A 64 -11.67 -25.13 5.63
N PHE A 65 -10.96 -24.03 5.91
CA PHE A 65 -9.74 -24.08 6.71
C PHE A 65 -10.01 -24.45 8.17
N ALA A 66 -11.11 -23.97 8.76
CA ALA A 66 -11.46 -24.30 10.13
C ALA A 66 -11.69 -25.80 10.32
N LYS A 67 -12.29 -26.51 9.34
CA LYS A 67 -12.41 -27.97 9.41
C LYS A 67 -11.06 -28.67 9.47
N ALA A 68 -10.12 -28.28 8.59
CA ALA A 68 -8.77 -28.85 8.57
C ALA A 68 -8.00 -28.54 9.87
N ARG A 69 -8.10 -27.31 10.39
CA ARG A 69 -7.53 -26.94 11.70
C ARG A 69 -8.14 -27.77 12.83
N ASN A 70 -9.46 -27.84 12.91
CA ASN A 70 -10.14 -28.60 13.96
C ASN A 70 -9.83 -30.11 13.87
N TYR A 71 -9.55 -30.64 12.68
CA TYR A 71 -9.05 -32.00 12.51
C TYR A 71 -7.65 -32.16 13.09
N SER A 72 -6.72 -31.22 12.84
CA SER A 72 -5.36 -31.28 13.39
C SER A 72 -5.34 -31.25 14.92
N LEU A 73 -6.26 -30.51 15.56
CA LEU A 73 -6.36 -30.45 17.02
C LEU A 73 -6.66 -31.80 17.68
N GLN A 74 -7.26 -32.76 16.97
CA GLN A 74 -7.62 -34.07 17.53
C GLN A 74 -6.41 -34.93 17.85
N PHE A 75 -5.26 -34.63 17.24
CA PHE A 75 -4.02 -35.37 17.40
C PHE A 75 -3.05 -34.71 18.39
N ALA A 76 -3.39 -33.52 18.90
CA ALA A 76 -2.56 -32.82 19.86
C ALA A 76 -2.63 -33.50 21.23
N VAL A 77 -1.48 -33.93 21.75
CA VAL A 77 -1.38 -34.62 23.05
C VAL A 77 -0.81 -33.76 24.17
N SER A 78 -0.27 -32.60 23.83
CA SER A 78 0.43 -31.72 24.79
C SER A 78 -0.53 -30.79 25.54
N ASP A 79 -0.04 -30.13 26.60
CA ASP A 79 -0.82 -29.18 27.41
C ASP A 79 -1.24 -27.93 26.61
N TRP A 80 -0.39 -27.50 25.69
CA TRP A 80 -0.58 -26.34 24.83
C TRP A 80 -0.52 -26.71 23.36
N ILE A 81 -1.22 -25.94 22.55
CA ILE A 81 -1.21 -26.03 21.09
C ILE A 81 -0.75 -24.70 20.52
N LEU A 82 0.25 -24.73 19.64
CA LEU A 82 0.63 -23.65 18.75
C LEU A 82 0.19 -24.01 17.32
N VAL A 83 -0.57 -23.13 16.68
CA VAL A 83 -0.97 -23.28 15.27
C VAL A 83 -0.14 -22.34 14.41
N LEU A 84 0.45 -22.85 13.33
CA LEU A 84 1.20 -22.06 12.35
C LEU A 84 0.80 -22.42 10.92
N ASP A 85 1.08 -21.50 10.00
CA ASP A 85 1.10 -21.74 8.56
C ASP A 85 2.50 -22.14 8.08
N ALA A 86 2.57 -22.87 6.96
CA ALA A 86 3.84 -23.40 6.45
C ALA A 86 4.81 -22.32 5.95
N ASP A 87 4.31 -21.12 5.67
CA ASP A 87 5.06 -19.93 5.28
C ASP A 87 5.33 -18.96 6.45
N GLU A 88 5.04 -19.39 7.68
CA GLU A 88 5.34 -18.67 8.92
C GLU A 88 6.56 -19.27 9.63
N ARG A 89 7.35 -18.43 10.31
CA ARG A 89 8.50 -18.83 11.12
C ARG A 89 8.43 -18.21 12.50
N LEU A 90 8.56 -19.02 13.54
CA LEU A 90 8.57 -18.52 14.92
C LEU A 90 9.89 -17.79 15.20
N ALA A 91 9.81 -16.55 15.70
CA ALA A 91 10.98 -15.78 16.09
C ALA A 91 11.25 -15.94 17.59
N GLY A 92 12.54 -16.08 17.94
CA GLY A 92 13.01 -16.16 19.33
C GLY A 92 13.46 -17.55 19.75
N ASN A 93 13.46 -17.80 21.06
CA ASN A 93 13.81 -19.10 21.66
C ASN A 93 12.70 -19.60 22.60
N SER A 94 12.72 -20.90 22.91
CA SER A 94 11.67 -21.54 23.72
C SER A 94 11.64 -21.10 25.19
N GLU A 95 12.60 -20.29 25.65
CA GLU A 95 12.59 -19.70 26.99
C GLU A 95 11.47 -18.66 27.14
N SER A 96 11.11 -17.98 26.04
CA SER A 96 9.99 -17.03 26.01
C SER A 96 8.64 -17.66 26.39
N LEU A 97 8.46 -18.97 26.18
CA LEU A 97 7.24 -19.67 26.58
C LEU A 97 7.13 -19.89 28.09
N LEU A 98 8.25 -19.95 28.82
CA LEU A 98 8.23 -20.39 30.21
C LEU A 98 7.36 -19.46 31.07
N ASP A 99 7.52 -18.14 30.92
CA ASP A 99 6.72 -17.15 31.64
C ASP A 99 5.24 -17.26 31.25
N LEU A 100 4.94 -17.43 29.95
CA LEU A 100 3.57 -17.55 29.44
C LEU A 100 2.86 -18.79 29.98
N MET A 101 3.53 -19.95 30.02
CA MET A 101 2.87 -21.20 30.44
C MET A 101 2.55 -21.25 31.94
N THR A 102 3.16 -20.37 32.75
CA THR A 102 2.88 -20.29 34.20
C THR A 102 1.69 -19.40 34.55
N LYS A 103 1.23 -18.55 33.61
CA LYS A 103 0.12 -17.63 33.83
C LYS A 103 -1.23 -18.32 33.63
N ASP A 104 -2.26 -17.78 34.27
CA ASP A 104 -3.64 -18.30 34.23
C ASP A 104 -4.43 -17.73 33.03
N TYR A 105 -3.88 -17.89 31.83
CA TYR A 105 -4.56 -17.60 30.57
C TYR A 105 -4.88 -18.89 29.83
N GLU A 106 -5.90 -18.83 28.97
CA GLU A 106 -6.33 -19.95 28.14
C GLU A 106 -5.77 -19.86 26.71
N GLY A 107 -5.31 -18.67 26.29
CA GLY A 107 -4.62 -18.48 25.03
C GLY A 107 -3.94 -17.13 24.88
N TYR A 108 -3.10 -17.03 23.86
CA TYR A 108 -2.27 -15.87 23.59
C TYR A 108 -2.37 -15.39 22.15
N TYR A 109 -2.50 -14.07 22.01
CA TYR A 109 -2.22 -13.36 20.77
C TYR A 109 -0.71 -13.39 20.50
N LEU A 110 -0.34 -13.80 19.30
CA LEU A 110 1.00 -13.69 18.73
C LEU A 110 1.00 -12.54 17.71
N THR A 111 2.13 -11.86 17.59
CA THR A 111 2.34 -10.83 16.57
C THR A 111 2.81 -11.50 15.29
N ILE A 112 2.06 -11.36 14.21
CA ILE A 112 2.42 -11.82 12.88
C ILE A 112 3.03 -10.64 12.14
N GLU A 113 4.34 -10.68 11.89
CA GLU A 113 5.06 -9.69 11.09
C GLU A 113 5.06 -10.14 9.63
N SER A 114 4.47 -9.34 8.75
CA SER A 114 4.43 -9.60 7.31
C SER A 114 5.16 -8.49 6.54
N PRO A 115 6.08 -8.80 5.62
CA PRO A 115 6.76 -7.78 4.84
C PRO A 115 5.77 -7.07 3.89
N LEU A 116 5.74 -5.74 3.97
CA LEU A 116 5.06 -4.86 3.02
C LEU A 116 6.07 -4.37 1.97
N GLY A 117 5.89 -4.78 0.71
CA GLY A 117 6.71 -4.31 -0.40
C GLY A 117 8.17 -4.78 -0.34
N SER A 118 9.13 -3.89 -0.63
CA SER A 118 10.56 -4.23 -0.79
C SER A 118 11.35 -4.40 0.52
N GLY A 119 10.69 -4.66 1.65
CA GLY A 119 11.33 -5.24 2.84
C GLY A 119 11.71 -4.29 3.98
N GLU A 120 11.24 -3.04 4.02
CA GLU A 120 11.54 -2.11 5.13
C GLU A 120 10.36 -1.85 6.08
N ILE A 121 9.13 -2.22 5.69
CA ILE A 121 7.93 -2.02 6.52
C ILE A 121 7.31 -3.39 6.79
N GLU A 122 7.08 -3.72 8.05
CA GLU A 122 6.38 -4.93 8.48
C GLU A 122 4.96 -4.55 8.90
N ALA A 123 3.94 -5.18 8.30
CA ALA A 123 2.58 -5.15 8.85
C ALA A 123 2.52 -6.09 10.06
N GLU A 124 1.93 -5.62 11.15
CA GLU A 124 1.73 -6.42 12.37
C GLU A 124 0.26 -6.77 12.54
N ASP A 125 -0.04 -8.07 12.58
CA ASP A 125 -1.35 -8.60 12.95
C ASP A 125 -1.30 -9.35 14.29
N PHE A 126 -2.37 -9.29 15.07
CA PHE A 126 -2.46 -10.00 16.36
C PHE A 126 -3.48 -11.12 16.30
N VAL A 127 -3.00 -12.37 16.30
CA VAL A 127 -3.86 -13.56 16.13
C VAL A 127 -3.65 -14.55 17.26
N VAL A 128 -4.72 -15.14 17.78
CA VAL A 128 -4.61 -16.21 18.78
C VAL A 128 -4.13 -17.49 18.11
N ARG A 129 -2.85 -17.79 18.29
CA ARG A 129 -2.19 -18.99 17.73
C ARG A 129 -1.73 -19.98 18.79
N LEU A 130 -1.57 -19.54 20.04
CA LEU A 130 -1.16 -20.37 21.18
C LEU A 130 -2.29 -20.49 22.19
N PHE A 131 -2.72 -21.70 22.55
CA PHE A 131 -3.85 -21.92 23.47
C PHE A 131 -3.80 -23.28 24.17
N ARG A 132 -4.54 -23.41 25.28
CA ARG A 132 -4.60 -24.64 26.07
C ARG A 132 -5.34 -25.75 25.32
N ASN A 133 -4.77 -26.96 25.35
CA ASN A 133 -5.38 -28.16 24.81
C ASN A 133 -6.50 -28.70 25.73
N GLY A 134 -7.35 -29.58 25.20
CA GLY A 134 -8.32 -30.35 25.99
C GLY A 134 -9.51 -29.55 26.54
N ARG A 135 -9.66 -28.28 26.15
CA ARG A 135 -10.74 -27.39 26.59
C ARG A 135 -11.97 -27.38 25.68
N GLY A 136 -11.90 -28.04 24.53
CA GLY A 136 -12.98 -28.05 23.53
C GLY A 136 -13.12 -26.76 22.72
N TYR A 137 -12.04 -25.98 22.62
CA TYR A 137 -11.93 -24.83 21.72
C TYR A 137 -11.93 -25.28 20.25
N LYS A 138 -12.49 -24.44 19.38
CA LYS A 138 -12.66 -24.75 17.95
C LYS A 138 -12.42 -23.51 17.12
N PHE A 139 -11.77 -23.71 15.98
CA PHE A 139 -11.73 -22.74 14.90
C PHE A 139 -13.11 -22.60 14.25
N ALA A 140 -13.47 -21.38 13.91
CA ALA A 140 -14.66 -21.04 13.14
C ALA A 140 -14.31 -20.09 11.99
N GLY A 141 -15.06 -20.18 10.88
CA GLY A 141 -14.83 -19.45 9.63
C GLY A 141 -14.13 -20.33 8.59
N ALA A 142 -14.75 -20.51 7.42
CA ALA A 142 -14.18 -21.33 6.35
C ALA A 142 -12.90 -20.73 5.73
N ILE A 143 -12.71 -19.41 5.90
CA ILE A 143 -11.51 -18.62 5.56
C ILE A 143 -11.28 -17.59 6.65
N HIS A 144 -10.02 -17.22 6.88
CA HIS A 144 -9.59 -16.38 8.02
C HIS A 144 -10.08 -16.95 9.35
N GLU A 145 -9.91 -18.26 9.52
CA GLU A 145 -10.43 -19.00 10.65
C GLU A 145 -9.86 -18.52 11.99
N GLN A 146 -10.71 -18.38 13.00
CA GLN A 146 -10.32 -17.87 14.32
C GLN A 146 -10.75 -18.83 15.43
N ILE A 147 -9.86 -19.06 16.40
CA ILE A 147 -10.18 -19.85 17.60
C ILE A 147 -10.63 -18.99 18.79
N ALA A 148 -10.24 -17.71 18.80
CA ALA A 148 -10.45 -16.79 19.91
C ALA A 148 -11.93 -16.69 20.34
N GLY A 149 -12.86 -16.73 19.39
CA GLY A 149 -14.30 -16.70 19.66
C GLY A 149 -14.73 -17.82 20.61
N SER A 150 -14.34 -19.07 20.32
CA SER A 150 -14.69 -20.23 21.14
C SER A 150 -14.06 -20.19 22.55
N ILE A 151 -12.91 -19.53 22.71
CA ILE A 151 -12.27 -19.33 24.02
C ILE A 151 -13.06 -18.31 24.83
N LYS A 152 -13.36 -17.15 24.22
CA LYS A 152 -14.10 -16.06 24.85
C LYS A 152 -15.51 -16.48 25.27
N GLU A 153 -16.21 -17.24 24.45
CA GLU A 153 -17.54 -17.79 24.77
C GLU A 153 -17.52 -18.68 26.02
N ARG A 154 -16.45 -19.44 26.24
CA ARG A 154 -16.35 -20.39 27.36
C ARG A 154 -15.75 -19.78 28.62
N LYS A 155 -14.82 -18.83 28.50
CA LYS A 155 -13.97 -18.36 29.60
C LYS A 155 -13.96 -16.85 29.80
N GLY A 156 -14.62 -16.10 28.92
CA GLY A 156 -14.62 -14.64 28.93
C GLY A 156 -13.44 -14.02 28.18
N GLN A 157 -13.53 -12.72 27.94
CA GLN A 157 -12.53 -11.95 27.19
C GLN A 157 -11.17 -11.88 27.89
N GLU A 158 -11.15 -11.86 29.23
CA GLU A 158 -9.95 -11.80 30.08
C GLU A 158 -9.09 -13.07 30.03
N ALA A 159 -9.59 -14.16 29.42
CA ALA A 159 -8.86 -15.42 29.29
C ALA A 159 -7.75 -15.39 28.23
N LEU A 160 -7.63 -14.28 27.48
CA LEU A 160 -6.65 -14.09 26.42
C LEU A 160 -5.69 -12.95 26.76
N ALA A 161 -4.41 -13.13 26.45
CA ALA A 161 -3.38 -12.10 26.63
C ALA A 161 -2.46 -11.99 25.43
N PHE A 162 -1.63 -10.95 25.36
CA PHE A 162 -0.56 -10.85 24.37
C PHE A 162 0.67 -11.59 24.86
N SER A 163 1.26 -12.43 24.00
CA SER A 163 2.47 -13.19 24.33
C SER A 163 3.76 -12.38 24.20
N GLY A 164 3.77 -11.38 23.31
CA GLY A 164 5.02 -10.75 22.83
C GLY A 164 5.85 -11.66 21.91
N ILE A 165 5.34 -12.86 21.57
CA ILE A 165 5.98 -13.75 20.60
C ILE A 165 5.67 -13.26 19.20
N ILE A 166 6.73 -13.22 18.40
CA ILE A 166 6.70 -12.79 17.00
C ILE A 166 6.73 -14.02 16.10
N VAL A 167 5.92 -13.99 15.06
CA VAL A 167 5.90 -14.95 13.96
C VAL A 167 6.16 -14.16 12.69
N ARG A 168 7.26 -14.47 12.00
CA ARG A 168 7.58 -13.85 10.72
C ARG A 168 6.89 -14.62 9.61
N HIS A 169 5.93 -13.99 8.98
CA HIS A 169 5.31 -14.48 7.77
C HIS A 169 6.21 -14.11 6.59
N ARG A 170 6.63 -15.09 5.79
CA ARG A 170 7.52 -14.85 4.64
C ARG A 170 6.87 -13.97 3.57
N GLY A 171 5.54 -13.78 3.64
CA GLY A 171 4.80 -13.03 2.64
C GLY A 171 4.82 -13.73 1.28
N TYR A 172 4.20 -13.09 0.29
CA TYR A 172 4.00 -13.64 -1.06
C TYR A 172 5.30 -13.72 -1.90
N GLU A 173 6.32 -14.45 -1.44
CA GLU A 173 7.44 -14.93 -2.29
C GLU A 173 7.02 -16.10 -3.20
N ALA A 174 5.76 -16.54 -3.09
CA ALA A 174 5.16 -17.48 -4.01
C ALA A 174 5.10 -16.88 -5.43
N GLY A 175 5.69 -17.55 -6.41
CA GLY A 175 5.64 -17.12 -7.81
C GLY A 175 4.20 -16.83 -8.29
N GLU A 176 4.04 -15.98 -9.29
CA GLU A 176 2.77 -15.42 -9.76
C GLU A 176 1.64 -16.46 -9.93
N ILE A 177 2.00 -17.70 -10.33
CA ILE A 177 1.08 -18.83 -10.50
C ILE A 177 0.45 -19.26 -9.17
N LEU A 178 1.26 -19.44 -8.12
CA LEU A 178 0.79 -19.85 -6.79
C LEU A 178 -0.11 -18.77 -6.18
N ARG A 179 0.24 -17.50 -6.37
CA ARG A 179 -0.60 -16.37 -5.95
C ARG A 179 -1.97 -16.41 -6.62
N LYS A 180 -2.02 -16.58 -7.95
CA LYS A 180 -3.29 -16.72 -8.70
C LYS A 180 -4.12 -17.91 -8.23
N GLN A 181 -3.49 -19.05 -7.94
CA GLN A 181 -4.19 -20.23 -7.42
C GLN A 181 -4.80 -19.98 -6.03
N LYS A 182 -4.05 -19.34 -5.11
CA LYS A 182 -4.55 -18.97 -3.77
C LYS A 182 -5.76 -18.03 -3.90
N MET A 183 -5.71 -17.01 -4.77
CA MET A 183 -6.82 -16.07 -5.00
C MET A 183 -8.07 -16.75 -5.55
N VAL A 184 -7.92 -17.65 -6.54
CA VAL A 184 -9.05 -18.42 -7.09
C VAL A 184 -9.72 -19.28 -6.03
N ARG A 185 -8.94 -20.01 -5.23
CA ARG A 185 -9.44 -20.83 -4.13
C ARG A 185 -10.18 -19.99 -3.10
N ASN A 186 -9.56 -18.91 -2.61
CA ASN A 186 -10.16 -18.04 -1.60
C ASN A 186 -11.48 -17.45 -2.10
N SER A 187 -11.50 -16.95 -3.35
CA SER A 187 -12.71 -16.45 -4.00
C SER A 187 -13.83 -17.49 -4.07
N GLN A 188 -13.52 -18.77 -4.29
CA GLN A 188 -14.51 -19.86 -4.31
C GLN A 188 -15.10 -20.10 -2.91
N ILE A 189 -14.27 -20.18 -1.88
CA ILE A 189 -14.71 -20.37 -0.49
C ILE A 189 -15.65 -19.23 -0.08
N ILE A 190 -15.22 -17.99 -0.29
CA ILE A 190 -15.99 -16.80 0.08
C ILE A 190 -17.35 -16.78 -0.64
N LYS A 191 -17.37 -17.05 -1.95
CA LYS A 191 -18.63 -17.12 -2.72
C LYS A 191 -19.55 -18.23 -2.25
N SER A 192 -19.01 -19.38 -1.83
CA SER A 192 -19.82 -20.47 -1.25
C SER A 192 -20.46 -20.05 0.08
N GLN A 193 -19.70 -19.41 0.97
CA GLN A 193 -20.21 -18.91 2.25
C GLN A 193 -21.30 -17.85 2.03
N LEU A 194 -21.09 -16.92 1.08
CA LEU A 194 -22.09 -15.91 0.73
C LEU A 194 -23.34 -16.49 0.06
N ALA A 195 -23.25 -17.65 -0.59
CA ALA A 195 -24.42 -18.33 -1.16
C ALA A 195 -25.35 -18.86 -0.05
N GLU A 196 -24.79 -19.30 1.08
CA GLU A 196 -25.55 -19.74 2.26
C GLU A 196 -26.05 -18.55 3.09
N ARG A 197 -25.19 -17.55 3.28
CA ARG A 197 -25.48 -16.35 4.08
C ARG A 197 -25.03 -15.07 3.37
N GLN A 198 -25.97 -14.44 2.67
CA GLN A 198 -25.68 -13.27 1.83
C GLN A 198 -25.39 -11.97 2.59
N ASP A 199 -25.69 -11.92 3.89
CA ASP A 199 -25.57 -10.75 4.78
C ASP A 199 -24.37 -10.84 5.74
N ASP A 200 -23.48 -11.81 5.53
CA ASP A 200 -22.27 -11.95 6.34
C ASP A 200 -21.28 -10.82 6.01
N ALA A 201 -21.23 -9.81 6.88
CA ALA A 201 -20.40 -8.62 6.68
C ALA A 201 -18.91 -8.93 6.54
N PHE A 202 -18.41 -9.94 7.27
CA PHE A 202 -17.00 -10.32 7.20
C PHE A 202 -16.68 -10.99 5.86
N MET A 203 -17.55 -11.91 5.39
CA MET A 203 -17.36 -12.53 4.07
C MET A 203 -17.50 -11.52 2.92
N LEU A 204 -18.38 -10.52 3.06
CA LEU A 204 -18.46 -9.41 2.10
C LEU A 204 -17.18 -8.58 2.11
N TYR A 205 -16.63 -8.25 3.28
CA TYR A 205 -15.33 -7.58 3.39
C TYR A 205 -14.20 -8.40 2.74
N SER A 206 -14.10 -9.70 3.04
CA SER A 206 -13.12 -10.60 2.42
C SER A 206 -13.28 -10.70 0.91
N LEU A 207 -14.51 -10.69 0.39
CA LEU A 207 -14.73 -10.64 -1.06
C LEU A 207 -14.26 -9.31 -1.65
N GLY A 208 -14.52 -8.20 -0.96
CA GLY A 208 -14.08 -6.87 -1.37
C GLY A 208 -12.56 -6.76 -1.49
N THR A 209 -11.81 -7.29 -0.52
CA THR A 209 -10.33 -7.29 -0.56
C THR A 209 -9.80 -8.17 -1.71
N GLU A 210 -10.37 -9.35 -1.94
CA GLU A 210 -10.02 -10.22 -3.07
C GLU A 210 -10.31 -9.56 -4.43
N LEU A 211 -11.43 -8.83 -4.55
CA LEU A 211 -11.77 -8.09 -5.76
C LEU A 211 -10.81 -6.91 -6.01
N ILE A 212 -10.37 -6.21 -4.96
CA ILE A 212 -9.34 -5.17 -5.06
C ILE A 212 -8.02 -5.76 -5.56
N GLN A 213 -7.60 -6.91 -5.05
CA GLN A 213 -6.38 -7.57 -5.54
C GLN A 213 -6.50 -8.05 -7.00
N GLN A 214 -7.72 -8.27 -7.49
CA GLN A 214 -8.02 -8.55 -8.90
C GLN A 214 -8.23 -7.29 -9.74
N GLU A 215 -8.03 -6.10 -9.16
CA GLU A 215 -8.25 -4.79 -9.78
C GLU A 215 -9.69 -4.55 -10.24
N LYS A 216 -10.66 -5.28 -9.66
CA LYS A 216 -12.10 -5.16 -9.92
C LYS A 216 -12.74 -4.15 -8.99
N TYR A 217 -12.30 -2.90 -9.08
CA TYR A 217 -12.66 -1.85 -8.12
C TYR A 217 -14.15 -1.52 -8.07
N GLY A 218 -14.86 -1.59 -9.19
CA GLY A 218 -16.33 -1.38 -9.21
C GLY A 218 -17.08 -2.43 -8.37
N GLU A 219 -16.87 -3.71 -8.69
CA GLU A 219 -17.45 -4.83 -7.93
C GLU A 219 -17.03 -4.78 -6.45
N ALA A 220 -15.76 -4.45 -6.17
CA ALA A 220 -15.26 -4.33 -4.81
C ALA A 220 -15.99 -3.23 -4.03
N SER A 221 -16.17 -2.05 -4.62
CA SER A 221 -16.89 -0.93 -4.01
C SER A 221 -18.32 -1.33 -3.64
N ASP A 222 -19.03 -1.99 -4.56
CA ASP A 222 -20.42 -2.43 -4.34
C ASP A 222 -20.52 -3.45 -3.19
N VAL A 223 -19.62 -4.43 -3.19
CA VAL A 223 -19.58 -5.48 -2.15
C VAL A 223 -19.20 -4.89 -0.79
N LEU A 224 -18.24 -3.98 -0.72
CA LEU A 224 -17.83 -3.32 0.53
C LEU A 224 -18.93 -2.39 1.06
N MET A 225 -19.64 -1.67 0.19
CA MET A 225 -20.83 -0.91 0.61
C MET A 225 -21.94 -1.83 1.14
N LYS A 226 -22.12 -3.01 0.54
CA LYS A 226 -23.02 -4.03 1.07
C LYS A 226 -22.57 -4.51 2.45
N ALA A 227 -21.27 -4.74 2.66
CA ALA A 227 -20.72 -5.08 3.98
C ALA A 227 -21.09 -4.01 5.01
N LEU A 228 -20.84 -2.73 4.72
CA LEU A 228 -21.14 -1.61 5.63
C LEU A 228 -22.62 -1.55 6.05
N ASN A 229 -23.56 -1.95 5.19
CA ASN A 229 -24.99 -1.98 5.55
C ASN A 229 -25.35 -3.06 6.58
N HIS A 230 -24.47 -4.05 6.77
CA HIS A 230 -24.65 -5.14 7.73
C HIS A 230 -23.74 -5.01 8.97
N MET A 231 -22.92 -3.95 9.03
CA MET A 231 -22.03 -3.66 10.15
C MET A 231 -22.69 -2.72 11.15
N THR A 232 -22.25 -2.84 12.41
CA THR A 232 -22.73 -2.02 13.53
C THR A 232 -21.82 -0.82 13.83
N GLY A 233 -20.58 -0.84 13.32
CA GLY A 233 -19.57 0.19 13.57
C GLY A 233 -18.61 -0.15 14.70
N GLY A 234 -18.88 -1.21 15.48
CA GLY A 234 -18.03 -1.69 16.57
C GLY A 234 -17.02 -2.75 16.16
N GLU A 235 -17.08 -3.23 14.92
CA GLU A 235 -16.16 -4.23 14.39
C GLU A 235 -14.75 -3.63 14.22
N GLY A 236 -13.71 -4.37 14.60
CA GLY A 236 -12.32 -3.89 14.49
C GLY A 236 -11.88 -3.51 13.07
N TYR A 237 -12.51 -4.11 12.06
CA TYR A 237 -12.25 -3.86 10.64
C TYR A 237 -13.21 -2.84 10.00
N PHE A 238 -14.13 -2.23 10.77
CA PHE A 238 -15.15 -1.31 10.23
C PHE A 238 -14.54 -0.09 9.52
N ARG A 239 -13.54 0.54 10.15
CA ARG A 239 -12.80 1.65 9.55
C ARG A 239 -12.14 1.25 8.23
N GLU A 240 -11.54 0.07 8.19
CA GLU A 240 -10.85 -0.42 7.00
C GLU A 240 -11.82 -0.67 5.84
N VAL A 241 -13.00 -1.24 6.12
CA VAL A 241 -14.05 -1.42 5.09
C VAL A 241 -14.45 -0.07 4.49
N ILE A 242 -14.60 0.98 5.31
CA ILE A 242 -14.86 2.34 4.82
C ILE A 242 -13.74 2.80 3.88
N LEU A 243 -12.49 2.70 4.32
CA LEU A 243 -11.34 3.14 3.52
C LEU A 243 -11.26 2.39 2.19
N LEU A 244 -11.39 1.07 2.21
CA LEU A 244 -11.36 0.24 1.00
C LEU A 244 -12.52 0.58 0.06
N ALA A 245 -13.73 0.81 0.58
CA ALA A 245 -14.88 1.21 -0.24
C ALA A 245 -14.65 2.57 -0.91
N LEU A 246 -14.15 3.56 -0.16
CA LEU A 246 -13.83 4.89 -0.69
C LEU A 246 -12.72 4.83 -1.76
N MET A 247 -11.65 4.08 -1.49
CA MET A 247 -10.54 3.89 -2.44
C MET A 247 -11.00 3.18 -3.72
N ALA A 248 -11.76 2.09 -3.59
CA ALA A 248 -12.32 1.37 -4.72
C ALA A 248 -13.25 2.27 -5.56
N SER A 249 -14.08 3.08 -4.90
CA SER A 249 -14.94 4.06 -5.57
C SER A 249 -14.16 5.13 -6.35
N LEU A 250 -13.05 5.64 -5.81
CA LEU A 250 -12.18 6.58 -6.53
C LEU A 250 -11.53 5.90 -7.74
N LYS A 251 -10.96 4.71 -7.54
CA LYS A 251 -10.25 3.95 -8.58
C LYS A 251 -11.14 3.55 -9.76
N ASN A 252 -12.42 3.30 -9.51
CA ASN A 252 -13.38 2.97 -10.57
C ASN A 252 -14.08 4.20 -11.18
N ASN A 253 -13.66 5.43 -10.85
CA ASN A 253 -14.35 6.68 -11.25
C ASN A 253 -15.83 6.78 -10.84
N ALA A 254 -16.29 5.94 -9.90
CA ALA A 254 -17.65 5.93 -9.37
C ALA A 254 -17.85 6.94 -8.22
N HIS A 255 -16.86 7.78 -7.93
CA HIS A 255 -16.88 8.75 -6.83
C HIS A 255 -17.98 9.81 -6.96
N VAL A 256 -18.47 10.07 -8.19
CA VAL A 256 -19.64 10.93 -8.42
C VAL A 256 -20.90 10.24 -7.89
N GLU A 257 -21.14 9.00 -8.32
CA GLU A 257 -22.33 8.20 -7.99
C GLU A 257 -22.37 7.83 -6.50
N ASN A 258 -21.20 7.55 -5.92
CA ASN A 258 -21.04 7.16 -4.52
C ASN A 258 -20.92 8.34 -3.55
N GLU A 259 -21.49 9.51 -3.86
CA GLU A 259 -21.49 10.66 -2.94
C GLU A 259 -21.96 10.30 -1.52
N GLY A 260 -23.02 9.51 -1.43
CA GLY A 260 -23.58 9.07 -0.15
C GLY A 260 -22.59 8.28 0.71
N LEU A 261 -21.65 7.54 0.10
CA LEU A 261 -20.59 6.82 0.82
C LEU A 261 -19.63 7.80 1.50
N PHE A 262 -19.16 8.82 0.78
CA PHE A 262 -18.25 9.84 1.32
C PHE A 262 -18.91 10.68 2.41
N VAL A 263 -20.17 11.09 2.20
CA VAL A 263 -20.93 11.86 3.20
C VAL A 263 -21.12 11.05 4.49
N LYS A 264 -21.49 9.78 4.39
CA LYS A 264 -21.62 8.90 5.56
C LYS A 264 -20.29 8.67 6.25
N ALA A 265 -19.23 8.38 5.52
CA ALA A 265 -17.90 8.18 6.09
C ALA A 265 -17.44 9.39 6.91
N LEU A 266 -17.58 10.61 6.36
CA LEU A 266 -17.26 11.85 7.06
C LEU A 266 -18.20 12.15 8.23
N ALA A 267 -19.47 11.72 8.18
CA ALA A 267 -20.39 11.87 9.31
C ALA A 267 -20.02 10.96 10.48
N ILE A 268 -19.57 9.73 10.18
CA ILE A 268 -19.20 8.74 11.20
C ILE A 268 -17.81 9.05 11.77
N MET A 269 -16.86 9.44 10.92
CA MET A 269 -15.45 9.67 11.28
C MET A 269 -14.95 11.04 10.77
N PRO A 270 -15.46 12.17 11.31
CA PRO A 270 -15.25 13.52 10.76
C PRO A 270 -13.83 14.08 10.89
N ALA A 271 -12.98 13.45 11.71
CA ALA A 271 -11.61 13.87 11.99
C ALA A 271 -10.57 12.82 11.53
N ASP A 272 -11.01 11.78 10.82
CA ASP A 272 -10.11 10.74 10.33
C ASP A 272 -9.29 11.25 9.14
N SER A 273 -7.96 11.24 9.29
CA SER A 273 -7.01 11.78 8.30
C SER A 273 -7.11 11.09 6.94
N ASP A 274 -7.28 9.76 6.91
CA ASP A 274 -7.33 9.00 5.66
C ASP A 274 -8.67 9.22 4.95
N ILE A 275 -9.78 9.24 5.69
CA ILE A 275 -11.11 9.54 5.11
C ILE A 275 -11.16 10.98 4.59
N LEU A 276 -10.60 11.95 5.32
CA LEU A 276 -10.49 13.34 4.88
C LEU A 276 -9.62 13.47 3.64
N PHE A 277 -8.51 12.72 3.56
CA PHE A 277 -7.66 12.66 2.38
C PHE A 277 -8.43 12.12 1.16
N LEU A 278 -9.11 10.98 1.29
CA LEU A 278 -9.89 10.39 0.20
C LEU A 278 -11.06 11.30 -0.22
N ALA A 279 -11.72 11.97 0.73
CA ALA A 279 -12.73 12.97 0.42
C ALA A 279 -12.15 14.19 -0.31
N GLY A 280 -10.95 14.64 0.07
CA GLY A 280 -10.22 15.69 -0.63
C GLY A 280 -9.91 15.31 -2.08
N LEU A 281 -9.44 14.07 -2.32
CA LEU A 281 -9.20 13.54 -3.66
C LEU A 281 -10.48 13.53 -4.51
N ARG A 282 -11.60 13.10 -3.93
CA ARG A 282 -12.91 13.18 -4.60
C ARG A 282 -13.23 14.61 -5.03
N GLN A 283 -13.07 15.58 -4.13
CA GLN A 283 -13.38 16.98 -4.45
C GLN A 283 -12.45 17.53 -5.54
N ALA A 284 -11.18 17.13 -5.54
CA ALA A 284 -10.24 17.48 -6.60
C ALA A 284 -10.67 16.91 -7.96
N ALA A 285 -11.09 15.64 -8.02
CA ALA A 285 -11.60 15.00 -9.24
C ALA A 285 -12.88 15.69 -9.77
N LEU A 286 -13.73 16.20 -8.87
CA LEU A 286 -14.89 17.01 -9.22
C LEU A 286 -14.57 18.45 -9.65
N GLY A 287 -13.29 18.86 -9.57
CA GLY A 287 -12.85 20.24 -9.85
C GLY A 287 -13.05 21.22 -8.69
N ASN A 288 -13.55 20.76 -7.54
CA ASN A 288 -13.80 21.57 -6.33
C ASN A 288 -12.50 21.79 -5.53
N CYS A 289 -11.53 22.45 -6.15
CA CYS A 289 -10.17 22.52 -5.63
C CYS A 289 -10.03 23.26 -4.28
N SER A 290 -10.91 24.23 -3.96
CA SER A 290 -10.93 24.90 -2.65
C SER A 290 -11.34 23.93 -1.54
N LEU A 291 -12.43 23.19 -1.75
CA LEU A 291 -12.93 22.22 -0.79
C LEU A 291 -11.97 21.03 -0.63
N ALA A 292 -11.32 20.61 -1.73
CA ALA A 292 -10.24 19.62 -1.67
C ALA A 292 -9.12 20.09 -0.74
N GLY A 293 -8.65 21.33 -0.91
CA GLY A 293 -7.64 21.95 -0.04
C GLY A 293 -8.05 22.00 1.43
N GLU A 294 -9.30 22.36 1.73
CA GLU A 294 -9.83 22.35 3.10
C GLU A 294 -9.83 20.95 3.73
N MET A 295 -10.23 19.93 2.97
CA MET A 295 -10.24 18.53 3.44
C MET A 295 -8.83 18.04 3.73
N PHE A 296 -7.86 18.32 2.85
CA PHE A 296 -6.46 17.97 3.10
C PHE A 296 -5.88 18.71 4.30
N ALA A 297 -6.18 20.00 4.46
CA ALA A 297 -5.74 20.78 5.61
C ALA A 297 -6.34 20.25 6.93
N LYS A 298 -7.61 19.83 6.91
CA LYS A 298 -8.28 19.25 8.07
C LYS A 298 -7.74 17.85 8.42
N GLY A 299 -7.43 17.04 7.42
CA GLY A 299 -6.85 15.70 7.61
C GLY A 299 -5.41 15.74 8.13
N GLY A 300 -4.68 16.82 7.83
CA GLY A 300 -3.29 17.00 8.20
C GLY A 300 -2.35 16.03 7.48
N ILE A 301 -1.09 15.95 7.96
CA ILE A 301 -0.03 15.11 7.37
C ILE A 301 -0.01 13.67 7.89
N ASN A 302 -0.99 13.27 8.71
CA ASN A 302 -0.99 12.00 9.44
C ASN A 302 -1.66 10.84 8.67
N THR A 303 -1.88 11.00 7.37
CA THR A 303 -2.41 9.90 6.56
C THR A 303 -1.34 8.82 6.38
N ILE A 304 -1.73 7.56 6.54
CA ILE A 304 -0.85 6.42 6.24
C ILE A 304 -0.85 6.08 4.75
N LEU A 305 -1.81 6.63 3.98
CA LEU A 305 -2.02 6.30 2.58
C LEU A 305 -0.98 6.93 1.66
N VAL A 306 -0.43 8.09 2.04
CA VAL A 306 0.58 8.80 1.26
C VAL A 306 1.62 9.44 2.18
N PRO A 307 2.92 9.45 1.81
CA PRO A 307 3.93 10.13 2.59
C PRO A 307 3.67 11.65 2.61
N PRO A 308 4.06 12.37 3.68
CA PRO A 308 3.84 13.82 3.81
C PRO A 308 4.36 14.64 2.62
N GLN A 309 5.50 14.21 2.04
CA GLN A 309 6.06 14.78 0.81
C GLN A 309 5.05 14.80 -0.34
N LEU A 310 4.39 13.66 -0.59
CA LEU A 310 3.45 13.50 -1.71
C LEU A 310 2.14 14.24 -1.42
N LEU A 311 1.65 14.19 -0.19
CA LEU A 311 0.47 14.94 0.23
C LEU A 311 0.64 16.44 -0.05
N HIS A 312 1.76 17.02 0.37
CA HIS A 312 2.05 18.43 0.12
C HIS A 312 2.21 18.75 -1.36
N ALA A 313 2.75 17.84 -2.17
CA ALA A 313 2.80 18.02 -3.63
C ALA A 313 1.40 18.06 -4.26
N ILE A 314 0.49 17.18 -3.85
CA ILE A 314 -0.91 17.14 -4.32
C ILE A 314 -1.63 18.44 -3.94
N VAL A 315 -1.51 18.87 -2.69
CA VAL A 315 -2.15 20.12 -2.24
C VAL A 315 -1.57 21.34 -2.98
N GLY A 316 -0.25 21.39 -3.15
CA GLY A 316 0.42 22.44 -3.93
C GLY A 316 -0.09 22.50 -5.36
N GLU A 317 -0.31 21.34 -5.99
CA GLU A 317 -0.84 21.24 -7.35
C GLU A 317 -2.25 21.80 -7.49
N LEU A 318 -3.12 21.55 -6.51
CA LEU A 318 -4.48 22.06 -6.52
C LEU A 318 -4.53 23.58 -6.37
N PHE A 319 -3.68 24.15 -5.51
CA PHE A 319 -3.55 25.61 -5.42
C PHE A 319 -2.92 26.20 -6.67
N TYR A 320 -1.95 25.52 -7.28
CA TYR A 320 -1.33 25.94 -8.53
C TYR A 320 -2.38 26.06 -9.64
N ARG A 321 -3.24 25.04 -9.81
CA ARG A 321 -4.30 25.04 -10.82
C ARG A 321 -5.32 26.15 -10.61
N GLN A 322 -5.59 26.50 -9.36
CA GLN A 322 -6.44 27.64 -8.98
C GLN A 322 -5.73 29.00 -9.11
N ARG A 323 -4.44 29.03 -9.46
CA ARG A 323 -3.60 30.23 -9.48
C ARG A 323 -3.48 30.92 -8.11
N ILE A 324 -3.64 30.14 -7.03
CA ILE A 324 -3.40 30.59 -5.66
C ILE A 324 -1.92 30.36 -5.36
N TRP A 325 -1.08 31.17 -6.01
CA TRP A 325 0.36 31.00 -6.12
C TRP A 325 1.08 30.92 -4.77
N HIS A 326 0.73 31.78 -3.82
CA HIS A 326 1.30 31.76 -2.48
C HIS A 326 1.06 30.42 -1.75
N ALA A 327 -0.17 29.89 -1.80
CA ALA A 327 -0.50 28.61 -1.17
C ALA A 327 0.16 27.43 -1.91
N ALA A 328 0.20 27.48 -3.25
CA ALA A 328 0.90 26.50 -4.06
C ALA A 328 2.38 26.42 -3.69
N LEU A 329 3.05 27.57 -3.64
CA LEU A 329 4.47 27.68 -3.26
C LEU A 329 4.71 27.18 -1.84
N HIS A 330 3.86 27.55 -0.89
CA HIS A 330 3.94 27.08 0.50
C HIS A 330 3.91 25.55 0.59
N HIS A 331 2.97 24.90 -0.11
CA HIS A 331 2.85 23.45 -0.08
C HIS A 331 3.96 22.74 -0.86
N PHE A 332 4.40 23.25 -2.02
CA PHE A 332 5.57 22.67 -2.68
C PHE A 332 6.85 22.80 -1.84
N LYS A 333 6.98 23.87 -1.04
CA LYS A 333 8.06 23.99 -0.06
C LYS A 333 7.95 22.92 1.04
N LEU A 334 6.79 22.76 1.67
CA LEU A 334 6.57 21.72 2.68
C LEU A 334 6.83 20.32 2.13
N SER A 335 6.51 20.08 0.85
CA SER A 335 6.82 18.84 0.14
C SER A 335 8.32 18.58 0.10
N LEU A 336 9.12 19.59 -0.30
CA LEU A 336 10.60 19.49 -0.32
C LEU A 336 11.21 19.33 1.07
N GLU A 337 10.64 19.98 2.08
CA GLU A 337 11.09 19.86 3.48
C GLU A 337 10.82 18.46 4.06
N ALA A 338 9.74 17.82 3.62
CA ALA A 338 9.39 16.45 4.01
C ALA A 338 10.20 15.38 3.26
N GLY A 339 10.69 15.68 2.06
CA GLY A 339 11.52 14.76 1.27
C GLY A 339 11.84 15.30 -0.13
N ALA A 340 12.90 14.80 -0.74
CA ALA A 340 13.36 15.28 -2.05
C ALA A 340 12.32 15.05 -3.16
N SER A 341 11.78 16.14 -3.72
CA SER A 341 10.72 16.11 -4.74
C SER A 341 11.10 16.99 -5.94
N LEU A 342 11.60 16.37 -7.01
CA LEU A 342 11.90 17.09 -8.26
C LEU A 342 10.65 17.77 -8.83
N TYR A 343 9.48 17.11 -8.71
CA TYR A 343 8.20 17.68 -9.12
C TYR A 343 7.92 19.00 -8.39
N SER A 344 7.98 18.99 -7.05
CA SER A 344 7.70 20.19 -6.24
C SER A 344 8.70 21.31 -6.56
N ALA A 345 9.99 20.99 -6.73
CA ALA A 345 11.01 21.98 -7.12
C ALA A 345 10.70 22.64 -8.47
N VAL A 346 10.31 21.85 -9.49
CA VAL A 346 9.91 22.37 -10.80
C VAL A 346 8.65 23.24 -10.69
N ARG A 347 7.63 22.81 -9.95
CA ARG A 347 6.41 23.61 -9.76
C ARG A 347 6.69 24.93 -9.04
N MET A 348 7.58 24.96 -8.05
CA MET A 348 8.01 26.22 -7.40
C MET A 348 8.62 27.19 -8.42
N ILE A 349 9.48 26.71 -9.32
CA ILE A 349 10.06 27.52 -10.40
C ILE A 349 8.99 28.07 -11.33
N GLU A 350 7.99 27.26 -11.69
CA GLU A 350 6.88 27.70 -12.53
C GLU A 350 6.03 28.78 -11.84
N VAL A 351 5.73 28.62 -10.54
CA VAL A 351 5.02 29.64 -9.75
C VAL A 351 5.80 30.96 -9.75
N LEU A 352 7.12 30.91 -9.56
CA LEU A 352 7.98 32.10 -9.57
C LEU A 352 7.98 32.84 -10.90
N ARG A 353 7.90 32.12 -12.03
CA ARG A 353 7.81 32.73 -13.37
C ARG A 353 6.53 33.52 -13.60
N GLN A 354 5.49 33.27 -12.83
CA GLN A 354 4.23 34.03 -12.92
C GLN A 354 4.34 35.44 -12.30
N GLY A 355 5.48 35.78 -11.66
CA GLY A 355 5.85 37.16 -11.35
C GLY A 355 5.35 37.70 -10.00
N GLU A 356 4.97 36.85 -9.05
CA GLU A 356 4.61 37.32 -7.71
C GLU A 356 5.84 37.72 -6.87
N ALA A 357 5.94 38.99 -6.51
CA ALA A 357 7.05 39.54 -5.70
C ALA A 357 7.21 38.85 -4.33
N GLY A 358 6.12 38.33 -3.74
CA GLY A 358 6.15 37.58 -2.48
C GLY A 358 6.75 36.18 -2.60
N ALA A 359 6.65 35.56 -3.78
CA ALA A 359 7.13 34.20 -4.03
C ALA A 359 8.66 34.11 -3.97
N VAL A 360 9.36 35.15 -4.45
CA VAL A 360 10.82 35.25 -4.39
C VAL A 360 11.34 35.32 -2.95
N LYS A 361 10.65 36.07 -2.08
CA LYS A 361 11.03 36.18 -0.66
C LYS A 361 10.83 34.86 0.08
N ALA A 362 9.69 34.19 -0.13
CA ALA A 362 9.40 32.90 0.48
C ALA A 362 10.37 31.78 0.04
N LEU A 363 10.85 31.83 -1.21
CA LEU A 363 11.91 30.96 -1.73
C LEU A 363 13.26 31.25 -1.05
N ALA A 364 13.61 32.53 -0.89
CA ALA A 364 14.86 32.98 -0.25
C ALA A 364 14.94 32.54 1.21
N ASP A 365 13.81 32.60 1.92
CA ASP A 365 13.69 32.14 3.31
C ASP A 365 13.81 30.60 3.44
N GLY A 366 13.65 29.84 2.35
CA GLY A 366 13.69 28.37 2.35
C GLY A 366 14.98 27.74 1.80
N LEU A 367 15.56 28.30 0.74
CA LEU A 367 16.76 27.75 0.05
C LEU A 367 18.06 28.46 0.44
N GLY A 368 17.98 29.58 1.16
CA GLY A 368 19.10 30.48 1.40
C GLY A 368 19.36 31.42 0.21
N GLY A 369 19.81 32.64 0.51
CA GLY A 369 19.90 33.74 -0.47
C GLY A 369 20.77 33.44 -1.70
N ASP A 370 21.88 32.71 -1.53
CA ASP A 370 22.81 32.38 -2.62
C ASP A 370 22.25 31.33 -3.58
N SER A 371 21.58 30.30 -3.05
CA SER A 371 20.90 29.27 -3.85
C SER A 371 19.75 29.85 -4.67
N VAL A 372 19.00 30.80 -4.09
CA VAL A 372 17.93 31.51 -4.81
C VAL A 372 18.48 32.33 -5.97
N LYS A 373 19.59 33.04 -5.77
CA LYS A 373 20.24 33.79 -6.84
C LYS A 373 20.69 32.88 -7.98
N LEU A 374 21.32 31.75 -7.66
CA LEU A 374 21.76 30.76 -8.66
C LEU A 374 20.59 30.10 -9.40
N ALA A 375 19.51 29.75 -8.70
CA ALA A 375 18.31 29.21 -9.32
C ALA A 375 17.64 30.25 -10.24
N GLN A 376 17.57 31.51 -9.82
CA GLN A 376 17.04 32.60 -10.64
C GLN A 376 17.90 32.87 -11.88
N GLU A 377 19.22 32.85 -11.76
CA GLU A 377 20.13 32.99 -12.90
C GLU A 377 19.98 31.83 -13.89
N ALA A 378 19.83 30.59 -13.40
CA ALA A 378 19.56 29.42 -14.22
C ALA A 378 18.20 29.54 -14.94
N VAL A 379 17.15 29.98 -14.24
CA VAL A 379 15.83 30.27 -14.83
C VAL A 379 15.91 31.37 -15.90
N GLN A 380 16.63 32.46 -15.64
CA GLN A 380 16.84 33.55 -16.60
C GLN A 380 17.58 33.08 -17.86
N LYS A 381 18.47 32.10 -17.71
CA LYS A 381 19.20 31.45 -18.81
C LYS A 381 18.39 30.34 -19.51
N GLY A 382 17.19 30.03 -19.01
CA GLY A 382 16.33 28.97 -19.54
C GLY A 382 16.73 27.55 -19.12
N ASP A 383 17.63 27.41 -18.13
CA ASP A 383 18.11 26.14 -17.59
C ASP A 383 17.30 25.74 -16.35
N TYR A 384 16.07 25.30 -16.59
CA TYR A 384 15.12 24.93 -15.53
C TYR A 384 15.55 23.69 -14.76
N TYR A 385 16.37 22.83 -15.35
CA TYR A 385 16.88 21.64 -14.70
C TYR A 385 17.99 21.99 -13.72
N ALA A 386 18.94 22.84 -14.11
CA ALA A 386 19.95 23.37 -13.18
C ALA A 386 19.28 24.12 -12.02
N ALA A 387 18.25 24.94 -12.30
CA ALA A 387 17.48 25.60 -11.26
C ALA A 387 16.82 24.61 -10.28
N ALA A 388 16.26 23.51 -10.78
CA ALA A 388 15.64 22.49 -9.95
C ALA A 388 16.67 21.71 -9.10
N ILE A 389 17.84 21.38 -9.66
CA ILE A 389 18.96 20.79 -8.91
C ILE A 389 19.42 21.75 -7.81
N ILE A 390 19.56 23.04 -8.11
CA ILE A 390 19.98 24.04 -7.12
C ILE A 390 18.97 24.12 -5.97
N CYS A 391 17.67 24.04 -6.26
CA CYS A 391 16.63 23.96 -5.24
C CYS A 391 16.75 22.69 -4.38
N LEU A 392 16.94 21.52 -5.01
CA LEU A 392 17.07 20.24 -4.30
C LEU A 392 18.35 20.18 -3.44
N ALA A 393 19.46 20.70 -3.95
CA ALA A 393 20.74 20.77 -3.27
C ALA A 393 20.71 21.66 -2.02
N ALA A 394 19.91 22.72 -2.05
CA ALA A 394 19.78 23.67 -0.96
C ALA A 394 18.91 23.16 0.20
N THR A 395 18.05 22.17 -0.04
CA THR A 395 17.15 21.57 0.97
C THR A 395 17.76 20.38 1.70
N ASP A 396 18.91 19.88 1.26
CA ASP A 396 19.56 18.73 1.88
C ASP A 396 20.30 19.15 3.17
N LYS A 397 19.84 18.63 4.32
CA LYS A 397 20.45 18.91 5.63
C LYS A 397 21.66 18.00 5.93
N ASP A 398 21.82 16.89 5.22
CA ASP A 398 22.98 16.02 5.34
C ASP A 398 24.00 16.36 4.24
N SER A 399 25.08 16.96 4.68
CA SER A 399 26.23 17.41 3.90
C SER A 399 26.58 16.54 2.67
N GLY A 400 26.46 17.09 1.47
CA GLY A 400 27.31 16.83 0.29
C GLY A 400 27.21 15.47 -0.43
N GLU A 401 26.79 14.39 0.21
CA GLU A 401 26.79 13.04 -0.40
C GLU A 401 25.64 12.84 -1.40
N LYS A 402 24.42 13.33 -1.13
CA LYS A 402 23.30 13.17 -2.07
C LYS A 402 23.38 14.15 -3.24
N PHE A 403 24.02 15.31 -3.09
CA PHE A 403 24.26 16.25 -4.18
C PHE A 403 25.01 15.61 -5.35
N ASN A 404 26.05 14.83 -5.04
CA ASN A 404 26.81 14.10 -6.07
C ASN A 404 25.97 12.98 -6.70
N GLN A 405 25.14 12.26 -5.93
CA GLN A 405 24.23 11.25 -6.49
C GLN A 405 23.19 11.85 -7.45
N TRP A 406 22.59 12.99 -7.12
CA TRP A 406 21.65 13.69 -8.01
C TRP A 406 22.34 14.23 -9.27
N LYS A 407 23.56 14.73 -9.12
CA LYS A 407 24.42 15.18 -10.23
C LYS A 407 24.87 14.02 -11.11
N ASP A 408 25.20 12.87 -10.55
CA ASP A 408 25.66 11.66 -11.25
C ASP A 408 24.49 10.97 -11.97
N LEU A 409 23.30 10.92 -11.37
CA LEU A 409 22.07 10.46 -12.03
C LEU A 409 21.75 11.32 -13.26
N TYR A 410 21.88 12.64 -13.14
CA TYR A 410 21.72 13.57 -14.25
C TYR A 410 22.80 13.42 -15.33
N GLN A 411 24.08 13.28 -14.93
CA GLN A 411 25.17 13.02 -15.87
C GLN A 411 24.97 11.67 -16.58
N SER A 412 24.47 10.64 -15.90
CA SER A 412 24.13 9.34 -16.50
C SER A 412 23.02 9.47 -17.56
N ILE A 413 21.95 10.23 -17.27
CA ILE A 413 20.87 10.52 -18.23
C ILE A 413 21.39 11.30 -19.44
N ILE A 414 22.29 12.27 -19.24
CA ILE A 414 22.95 13.04 -20.32
C ILE A 414 23.87 12.15 -21.15
N THR A 415 24.65 11.29 -20.52
CA THR A 415 25.62 10.42 -21.21
C THR A 415 24.89 9.37 -22.07
N GLN A 416 23.67 8.98 -21.68
CA GLN A 416 22.79 8.12 -22.49
C GLN A 416 22.07 8.85 -23.62
N ALA A 417 22.00 10.19 -23.61
CA ALA A 417 21.36 11.02 -24.64
C ALA A 417 22.10 11.00 -26.00
N ASP A 418 23.37 10.61 -26.04
CA ASP A 418 24.13 10.42 -27.29
C ASP A 418 23.67 9.17 -28.08
N SER A 419 22.85 8.31 -27.48
CA SER A 419 22.27 7.11 -28.13
C SER A 419 20.83 7.31 -28.63
N MET A 420 20.31 8.55 -28.64
CA MET A 420 18.95 8.81 -29.11
C MET A 420 18.81 8.52 -30.61
N PRO A 421 17.89 7.63 -31.04
CA PRO A 421 17.75 7.28 -32.45
C PRO A 421 17.51 8.52 -33.32
N ALA A 422 18.21 8.64 -34.45
CA ALA A 422 18.16 9.81 -35.34
C ALA A 422 16.73 10.23 -35.72
N ILE A 423 15.81 9.26 -35.84
CA ILE A 423 14.40 9.49 -36.16
C ILE A 423 13.67 10.34 -35.10
N VAL A 424 14.07 10.28 -33.82
CA VAL A 424 13.51 11.12 -32.73
C VAL A 424 14.08 12.53 -32.78
N LYS A 425 15.37 12.66 -33.11
CA LYS A 425 16.05 13.94 -33.31
C LYS A 425 15.50 14.68 -34.54
N ASP A 426 15.22 13.96 -35.62
CA ASP A 426 14.62 14.49 -36.86
C ASP A 426 13.15 14.86 -36.65
N TYR A 427 12.38 14.06 -35.90
CA TYR A 427 10.99 14.35 -35.57
C TYR A 427 10.83 15.62 -34.73
N LEU A 428 11.70 15.83 -33.73
CA LEU A 428 11.75 17.07 -32.94
C LEU A 428 12.22 18.26 -33.78
N GLY A 429 13.14 18.05 -34.73
CA GLY A 429 13.56 19.06 -35.71
C GLY A 429 12.42 19.54 -36.62
N ILE A 430 11.59 18.61 -37.13
CA ILE A 430 10.41 18.91 -37.97
C ILE A 430 9.34 19.68 -37.18
N LEU A 431 9.11 19.32 -35.91
CA LEU A 431 8.17 20.02 -35.03
C LEU A 431 8.62 21.46 -34.76
N CYS A 432 9.92 21.68 -34.50
CA CYS A 432 10.47 23.03 -34.36
C CYS A 432 10.34 23.88 -35.64
N LEU A 433 10.49 23.26 -36.81
CA LEU A 433 10.34 23.94 -38.09
C LEU A 433 8.87 24.30 -38.36
N GLN A 434 7.92 23.40 -38.07
CA GLN A 434 6.48 23.68 -38.15
C GLN A 434 6.06 24.83 -37.23
N MET A 435 6.57 24.88 -36.01
CA MET A 435 6.30 25.98 -35.07
C MET A 435 6.85 27.32 -35.58
N LYS A 436 8.03 27.34 -36.22
CA LYS A 436 8.60 28.54 -36.84
C LYS A 436 7.75 29.04 -38.02
N ILE A 437 7.32 28.15 -38.91
CA ILE A 437 6.48 28.50 -40.06
C ILE A 437 5.12 29.03 -39.59
N CYS A 438 4.49 28.39 -38.61
CA CYS A 438 3.22 28.86 -38.05
C CYS A 438 3.38 30.24 -37.39
N LYS A 439 4.49 30.50 -36.69
CA LYS A 439 4.77 31.83 -36.10
C LYS A 439 4.98 32.92 -37.15
N VAL A 440 5.64 32.62 -38.27
CA VAL A 440 5.80 33.59 -39.38
C VAL A 440 4.46 33.86 -40.07
N ALA A 441 3.64 32.83 -40.31
CA ALA A 441 2.30 32.99 -40.86
C ALA A 441 1.40 33.85 -39.94
N LEU A 442 1.43 33.59 -38.63
CA LEU A 442 0.66 34.33 -37.63
C LEU A 442 1.20 35.75 -37.36
N ALA A 443 2.46 36.02 -37.67
CA ALA A 443 2.99 37.38 -37.63
C ALA A 443 2.46 38.25 -38.78
N THR A 444 2.07 37.60 -39.89
CA THR A 444 1.59 38.27 -41.10
C THR A 444 0.06 38.37 -41.13
N ASP A 445 -0.63 37.33 -40.68
CA ASP A 445 -2.08 37.31 -40.46
C ASP A 445 -2.38 36.64 -39.11
N LYS A 446 -2.68 37.47 -38.11
CA LYS A 446 -2.83 37.05 -36.71
C LYS A 446 -4.04 36.16 -36.47
N GLU A 447 -5.05 36.17 -37.35
CA GLU A 447 -6.28 35.40 -37.18
C GLU A 447 -6.32 34.12 -38.02
N CYS A 448 -5.19 33.71 -38.64
CA CYS A 448 -5.12 32.48 -39.42
C CYS A 448 -5.35 31.24 -38.52
N GLN A 449 -6.61 30.81 -38.43
CA GLN A 449 -7.06 29.73 -37.53
C GLN A 449 -6.35 28.40 -37.79
N VAL A 450 -5.96 28.13 -39.04
CA VAL A 450 -5.20 26.93 -39.41
C VAL A 450 -3.81 26.96 -38.78
N ALA A 451 -3.08 28.08 -38.86
CA ALA A 451 -1.75 28.22 -38.26
C ALA A 451 -1.80 28.21 -36.72
N GLN A 452 -2.86 28.78 -36.12
CA GLN A 452 -3.07 28.71 -34.66
C GLN A 452 -3.34 27.27 -34.19
N SER A 453 -4.20 26.52 -34.89
CA SER A 453 -4.53 25.13 -34.53
C SER A 453 -3.31 24.20 -34.63
N TYR A 454 -2.49 24.35 -35.68
CA TYR A 454 -1.28 23.55 -35.87
C TYR A 454 -0.16 23.91 -34.88
N LEU A 455 0.00 25.18 -34.50
CA LEU A 455 0.96 25.60 -33.47
C LEU A 455 0.64 24.98 -32.10
N THR A 456 -0.62 24.99 -31.69
CA THR A 456 -1.08 24.41 -30.42
C THR A 456 -0.88 22.89 -30.39
N LYS A 457 -1.17 22.19 -31.49
CA LYS A 457 -0.98 20.73 -31.59
C LYS A 457 0.49 20.31 -31.59
N ALA A 458 1.39 21.09 -32.18
CA ALA A 458 2.83 20.83 -32.18
C ALA A 458 3.44 20.96 -30.77
N VAL A 459 3.00 21.97 -30.00
CA VAL A 459 3.43 22.19 -28.60
C VAL A 459 2.96 21.07 -27.68
N SER A 460 1.72 20.58 -27.85
CA SER A 460 1.19 19.46 -27.06
C SER A 460 1.93 18.14 -27.33
N ARG A 461 2.34 17.89 -28.59
CA ARG A 461 3.06 16.65 -28.98
C ARG A 461 4.51 16.61 -28.47
N SER A 462 5.21 17.75 -28.38
CA SER A 462 6.55 17.80 -27.78
C SER A 462 6.54 17.51 -26.28
N LEU A 463 5.45 17.85 -25.59
CA LEU A 463 5.25 17.54 -24.17
C LEU A 463 4.99 16.04 -23.95
N GLY A 464 4.26 15.40 -24.86
CA GLY A 464 4.00 13.95 -24.83
C GLY A 464 5.25 13.08 -24.99
N VAL A 465 6.24 13.51 -25.78
CA VAL A 465 7.52 12.79 -25.97
C VAL A 465 8.45 12.96 -24.76
N TRP A 466 8.33 14.08 -24.03
CA TRP A 466 9.03 14.28 -22.76
C TRP A 466 8.52 13.36 -21.65
N LEU A 467 7.23 13.05 -21.65
CA LEU A 467 6.59 12.15 -20.68
C LEU A 467 6.96 10.67 -20.87
N THR A 468 7.48 10.29 -22.05
CA THR A 468 7.92 8.90 -22.34
C THR A 468 9.34 8.56 -21.88
N LEU A 469 10.10 9.51 -21.32
CA LEU A 469 11.51 9.29 -20.89
C LEU A 469 11.67 9.16 -19.35
N TRP A 470 10.59 8.86 -18.63
CA TRP A 470 10.56 8.70 -17.17
C TRP A 470 10.81 7.22 -16.78
N PRO A 471 11.78 6.88 -15.90
CA PRO A 471 11.91 5.53 -15.37
C PRO A 471 10.80 5.22 -14.35
N GLU A 472 10.24 4.02 -14.49
CA GLU A 472 8.93 3.55 -14.01
C GLU A 472 8.80 3.20 -12.52
N HIS A 473 9.49 3.87 -11.59
CA HIS A 473 9.62 3.32 -10.22
C HIS A 473 9.03 4.08 -9.05
N VAL A 474 8.16 5.10 -9.23
CA VAL A 474 7.50 5.69 -8.04
C VAL A 474 6.00 5.95 -8.18
N VAL A 475 5.41 6.04 -9.37
CA VAL A 475 3.96 6.23 -9.48
C VAL A 475 3.46 5.61 -10.80
N PRO A 476 2.68 4.51 -10.78
CA PRO A 476 2.03 3.96 -11.97
C PRO A 476 1.20 5.04 -12.70
N ILE A 477 1.14 5.01 -14.03
CA ILE A 477 0.43 6.02 -14.86
C ILE A 477 -1.06 6.16 -14.47
N ASN A 478 -1.62 5.07 -13.94
CA ASN A 478 -2.93 4.92 -13.31
C ASN A 478 -3.08 5.61 -11.94
N ILE A 479 -2.04 6.22 -11.37
CA ILE A 479 -2.15 7.14 -10.24
C ILE A 479 -2.19 8.60 -10.73
N TRP A 480 -1.59 8.91 -11.88
CA TRP A 480 -1.76 10.21 -12.54
C TRP A 480 -3.18 10.38 -13.09
N GLU A 481 -3.76 9.32 -13.66
CA GLU A 481 -5.18 9.29 -14.06
C GLU A 481 -6.17 9.12 -12.90
N CYS A 482 -5.70 8.92 -11.66
CA CYS A 482 -6.55 8.87 -10.46
C CYS A 482 -6.50 10.14 -9.58
N CYS A 483 -5.60 11.08 -9.88
CA CYS A 483 -5.58 12.40 -9.25
C CYS A 483 -6.27 13.48 -10.09
N LEU A 484 -6.60 13.17 -11.35
CA LEU A 484 -7.63 13.82 -12.15
C LEU A 484 -8.93 13.06 -11.97
#